data_AF-M1EEL1-F1
#
_entry.id   AF-M1EEL1-F1
#
_cell.length_a   1.000
_cell.length_b   1.000
_cell.length_c   1.000
_cell.angle_alpha   90.00
_cell.angle_beta   90.00
_cell.angle_gamma   90.00
#
_symmetry.space_group_name_H-M   'P 1'
#
loop_
_entity.id
_entity.type
_entity.pdbx_description
1 polymer ?
#
loop_
_entity_poly.entity_id
_entity_poly.type
_entity_poly.pdbx_seq_one_letter_code
_entity_poly.pdbx_strand_id
1 'polypeptide(L)'
;METTVSRPVLSPTHINATASETFTVLQERMRIVEEQTSSLRDDLIMLDFGEKRGQLESPKCLEEPVSQNIISPIQNEVICSGKPDILWKNCEFLVNRMCRLESLIQSLKMNIFRLQTEKDLNPQKTAFLKDRLNAIQEEHSKDLKLLHLEVMNLRQQLRDVKEEEDKAQEEVQRLTATLEIASETKKNAAIIEEELKTTKRKMNLKTQELRRQLSQEKYLRESLEKSASAMLFKIQEMESTVEVERKQVQILQQNCVALRSSIQTTQDLLAQEQQKKGELETSISQLKSDL
;
A
#
# COMPACT_ATOMS: atom_id res chain seq x y z
N MET A 1 16.22 -44.92 -79.46
CA MET A 1 14.79 -44.68 -79.72
C MET A 1 14.14 -44.43 -78.38
N GLU A 2 13.48 -43.34 -78.03
CA GLU A 2 13.23 -42.02 -78.60
C GLU A 2 12.92 -41.17 -77.37
N THR A 3 13.57 -40.02 -77.24
CA THR A 3 13.29 -39.03 -76.19
C THR A 3 11.95 -38.35 -76.51
N THR A 4 10.87 -38.72 -75.82
CA THR A 4 9.62 -37.97 -75.83
C THR A 4 9.71 -36.83 -74.83
N VAL A 5 10.09 -35.65 -75.33
CA VAL A 5 10.08 -34.38 -74.60
C VAL A 5 8.64 -33.94 -74.46
N SER A 6 8.01 -34.22 -73.31
CA SER A 6 6.70 -33.69 -72.96
C SER A 6 6.81 -32.18 -72.72
N ARG A 7 6.20 -31.41 -73.63
CA ARG A 7 6.12 -29.94 -73.60
C ARG A 7 5.54 -29.45 -72.26
N PRO A 8 6.08 -28.40 -71.62
CA PRO A 8 5.48 -27.84 -70.42
C PRO A 8 4.08 -27.32 -70.77
N VAL A 9 3.06 -27.81 -70.06
CA VAL A 9 1.71 -27.23 -70.11
C VAL A 9 1.82 -25.88 -69.40
N LEU A 10 1.79 -24.80 -70.18
CA LEU A 10 1.61 -23.47 -69.64
C LEU A 10 0.21 -23.40 -69.05
N SER A 11 0.12 -23.50 -67.72
CA SER A 11 -1.09 -23.20 -66.96
C SER A 11 -1.55 -21.79 -67.35
N PRO A 12 -2.85 -21.57 -67.67
CA PRO A 12 -3.35 -20.24 -67.95
C PRO A 12 -3.05 -19.33 -66.75
N THR A 13 -2.24 -18.31 -66.97
CA THR A 13 -1.99 -17.25 -65.99
C THR A 13 -3.33 -16.64 -65.63
N HIS A 14 -3.87 -16.98 -64.46
CA HIS A 14 -5.02 -16.28 -63.88
C HIS A 14 -4.55 -14.87 -63.49
N ILE A 15 -4.60 -13.96 -64.45
CA ILE A 15 -4.51 -12.53 -64.20
C ILE A 15 -5.81 -12.19 -63.47
N ASN A 16 -5.75 -12.20 -62.15
CA ASN A 16 -6.79 -11.68 -61.27
C ASN A 16 -6.85 -10.15 -61.46
N ALA A 17 -7.45 -9.70 -62.56
CA ALA A 17 -7.95 -8.34 -62.64
C ALA A 17 -9.03 -8.23 -61.56
N THR A 18 -8.86 -7.29 -60.63
CA THR A 18 -9.82 -7.03 -59.55
C THR A 18 -11.21 -6.83 -60.18
N ALA A 19 -12.30 -7.28 -59.54
CA ALA A 19 -13.66 -7.17 -60.13
C ALA A 19 -13.98 -5.74 -60.60
N SER A 20 -13.43 -4.73 -59.91
CA SER A 20 -13.49 -3.31 -60.28
C SER A 20 -12.73 -2.97 -61.57
N GLU A 21 -11.52 -3.49 -61.77
CA GLU A 21 -10.70 -3.27 -62.97
C GLU A 21 -11.34 -3.93 -64.20
N THR A 22 -11.84 -5.16 -64.05
CA THR A 22 -12.56 -5.88 -65.14
C THR A 22 -13.82 -5.14 -65.58
N PHE A 23 -14.54 -4.53 -64.62
CA PHE A 23 -15.73 -3.73 -64.91
C PHE A 23 -15.40 -2.46 -65.70
N THR A 24 -14.33 -1.74 -65.33
CA THR A 24 -13.91 -0.53 -66.06
C THR A 24 -13.50 -0.80 -67.51
N VAL A 25 -12.78 -1.90 -67.77
CA VAL A 25 -12.38 -2.30 -69.12
C VAL A 25 -13.59 -2.71 -69.97
N LEU A 26 -14.57 -3.39 -69.37
CA LEU A 26 -15.80 -3.77 -70.07
C LEU A 26 -16.64 -2.54 -70.44
N GLN A 27 -16.76 -1.58 -69.53
CA GLN A 27 -17.48 -0.33 -69.76
C GLN A 27 -16.86 0.49 -70.90
N GLU A 28 -15.54 0.59 -70.96
CA GLU A 28 -14.85 1.29 -72.04
C GLU A 28 -15.07 0.61 -73.40
N ARG A 29 -15.02 -0.73 -73.45
CA ARG A 29 -15.30 -1.47 -74.68
C ARG A 29 -16.75 -1.32 -75.14
N MET A 30 -17.71 -1.24 -74.23
CA MET A 30 -19.10 -0.95 -74.56
C MET A 30 -19.24 0.43 -75.21
N ARG A 31 -18.61 1.46 -74.64
CA ARG A 31 -18.59 2.82 -75.21
C ARG A 31 -18.01 2.83 -76.63
N ILE A 32 -16.87 2.16 -76.83
CA ILE A 32 -16.25 2.04 -78.16
C ILE A 32 -17.22 1.38 -79.15
N VAL A 33 -17.91 0.32 -78.75
CA VAL A 33 -18.91 -0.34 -79.60
C VAL A 33 -20.08 0.59 -79.92
N GLU A 34 -20.59 1.36 -78.95
CA GLU A 34 -21.66 2.35 -79.17
C GLU A 34 -21.25 3.43 -80.18
N GLU A 35 -20.02 3.95 -80.06
CA GLU A 35 -19.45 4.93 -80.97
C GLU A 35 -19.24 4.35 -82.37
N GLN A 36 -18.65 3.15 -82.46
CA GLN A 36 -18.43 2.45 -83.74
C GLN A 36 -19.73 2.07 -84.44
N THR A 37 -20.78 1.73 -83.68
CA THR A 37 -22.13 1.47 -84.18
C THR A 37 -22.78 2.74 -84.71
N SER A 38 -22.63 3.85 -83.99
CA SER A 38 -23.18 5.16 -84.40
C SER A 38 -22.50 5.65 -85.67
N SER A 39 -21.17 5.57 -85.74
CA SER A 39 -20.44 5.92 -86.95
C SER A 39 -20.71 4.96 -88.12
N LEU A 40 -20.96 3.67 -87.89
CA LEU A 40 -21.38 2.74 -88.96
C LEU A 40 -22.77 3.11 -89.50
N ARG A 41 -23.67 3.55 -88.63
CA ARG A 41 -25.00 4.06 -89.02
C ARG A 41 -24.86 5.32 -89.87
N ASP A 42 -24.00 6.25 -89.48
CA ASP A 42 -23.76 7.48 -90.25
C ASP A 42 -23.16 7.16 -91.63
N ASP A 43 -22.24 6.20 -91.71
CA ASP A 43 -21.69 5.71 -93.00
C ASP A 43 -22.79 5.07 -93.87
N LEU A 44 -23.70 4.30 -93.28
CA LEU A 44 -24.85 3.70 -93.99
C LEU A 44 -25.81 4.77 -94.50
N ILE A 45 -26.09 5.81 -93.71
CA ILE A 45 -26.94 6.95 -94.11
C ILE A 45 -26.27 7.76 -95.23
N MET A 46 -24.95 7.95 -95.17
CA MET A 46 -24.19 8.68 -96.19
C MET A 46 -24.18 7.97 -97.55
N LEU A 47 -24.25 6.64 -97.55
CA LEU A 47 -24.35 5.81 -98.75
C LEU A 47 -25.78 5.71 -99.28
N ASP A 48 -26.78 6.13 -98.51
CA ASP A 48 -28.17 6.27 -98.95
C ASP A 48 -28.26 7.53 -99.82
N PHE A 49 -28.22 7.35 -101.15
CA PHE A 49 -28.32 8.42 -102.13
C PHE A 49 -29.62 9.22 -101.92
N GLY A 50 -29.51 10.41 -101.35
CA GLY A 50 -30.62 11.31 -101.11
C GLY A 50 -31.34 11.77 -102.39
N GLU A 51 -32.67 11.93 -102.25
CA GLU A 51 -33.62 12.59 -103.16
C GLU A 51 -34.14 11.80 -104.39
N LYS A 52 -34.96 10.78 -104.13
CA LYS A 52 -36.35 10.63 -104.67
C LYS A 52 -36.90 9.22 -104.38
N ARG A 53 -37.59 9.06 -103.26
CA ARG A 53 -38.74 8.15 -103.21
C ARG A 53 -39.80 8.78 -102.32
N GLY A 54 -40.81 9.36 -102.97
CA GLY A 54 -42.02 9.81 -102.30
C GLY A 54 -42.73 8.63 -101.64
N GLN A 55 -43.38 8.94 -100.51
CA GLN A 55 -44.52 8.24 -99.90
C GLN A 55 -44.55 6.72 -100.09
N LEU A 56 -44.13 5.99 -99.07
CA LEU A 56 -44.78 4.73 -98.72
C LEU A 56 -45.21 4.81 -97.27
N GLU A 57 -46.53 4.91 -97.11
CA GLU A 57 -47.25 4.68 -95.88
C GLU A 57 -46.86 3.32 -95.27
N SER A 58 -47.02 3.24 -93.95
CA SER A 58 -46.87 2.06 -93.12
C SER A 58 -47.58 0.82 -93.70
N PRO A 59 -46.86 -0.29 -93.96
CA PRO A 59 -47.47 -1.60 -94.00
C PRO A 59 -47.57 -2.12 -92.57
N LYS A 60 -48.79 -2.10 -92.04
CA LYS A 60 -49.21 -3.01 -90.99
C LYS A 60 -48.97 -4.45 -91.43
N CYS A 61 -48.66 -5.25 -90.42
CA CYS A 61 -48.83 -6.70 -90.33
C CYS A 61 -47.83 -7.58 -91.09
N LEU A 62 -47.04 -8.27 -90.26
CA LEU A 62 -47.05 -9.73 -90.11
C LEU A 62 -46.84 -10.53 -91.39
N GLU A 63 -45.77 -11.32 -91.39
CA GLU A 63 -45.85 -12.66 -91.97
C GLU A 63 -44.88 -13.60 -91.26
N GLU A 64 -45.44 -14.58 -90.56
CA GLU A 64 -45.28 -15.95 -91.03
C GLU A 64 -46.67 -16.38 -91.51
N PRO A 65 -46.80 -16.97 -92.72
CA PRO A 65 -46.21 -18.28 -92.98
C PRO A 65 -45.57 -18.48 -94.36
N VAL A 66 -44.89 -19.62 -94.43
CA VAL A 66 -44.26 -20.28 -95.57
C VAL A 66 -45.06 -20.19 -96.88
N SER A 67 -44.55 -19.40 -97.82
CA SER A 67 -44.56 -19.72 -99.24
C SER A 67 -43.28 -19.16 -99.87
N GLN A 68 -42.48 -20.05 -100.46
CA GLN A 68 -41.22 -19.75 -101.10
C GLN A 68 -41.51 -18.98 -102.40
N ASN A 69 -41.66 -17.66 -102.27
CA ASN A 69 -41.56 -16.76 -103.40
C ASN A 69 -40.10 -16.69 -103.82
N ILE A 70 -39.85 -17.27 -105.00
CA ILE A 70 -38.66 -17.07 -105.81
C ILE A 70 -38.36 -15.57 -105.84
N ILE A 71 -37.32 -15.16 -105.11
CA ILE A 71 -36.80 -13.81 -105.15
C ILE A 71 -36.17 -13.66 -106.53
N SER A 72 -36.90 -13.04 -107.44
CA SER A 72 -36.37 -12.58 -108.71
C SER A 72 -35.25 -11.57 -108.45
N PRO A 73 -34.16 -11.55 -109.24
CA PRO A 73 -33.15 -10.53 -109.09
C PRO A 73 -33.84 -9.18 -109.31
N ILE A 74 -33.80 -8.30 -108.32
CA ILE A 74 -34.17 -6.91 -108.50
C ILE A 74 -33.21 -6.38 -109.58
N GLN A 75 -33.70 -6.28 -110.82
CA GLN A 75 -33.04 -5.53 -111.88
C GLN A 75 -33.18 -4.04 -111.50
N ASN A 76 -32.27 -3.60 -110.63
CA ASN A 76 -32.03 -2.18 -110.44
C ASN A 76 -31.19 -1.72 -111.63
N GLU A 77 -31.86 -1.38 -112.75
CA GLU A 77 -31.34 -0.34 -113.63
C GLU A 77 -31.46 1.01 -112.91
N VAL A 78 -30.62 1.16 -111.88
CA VAL A 78 -30.24 2.46 -111.37
C VAL A 78 -29.02 2.85 -112.20
N ILE A 79 -29.20 3.78 -113.13
CA ILE A 79 -28.10 4.44 -113.82
C ILE A 79 -27.35 5.27 -112.76
N CYS A 80 -26.45 4.61 -112.04
CA CYS A 80 -25.45 5.28 -111.20
C CYS A 80 -24.44 5.92 -112.15
N SER A 81 -24.50 7.24 -112.29
CA SER A 81 -23.45 8.05 -112.93
C SER A 81 -22.19 8.12 -112.04
N GLY A 82 -21.61 6.97 -111.67
CA GLY A 82 -20.44 6.84 -110.80
C GLY A 82 -19.74 5.48 -110.98
N LYS A 83 -18.40 5.45 -110.83
CA LYS A 83 -17.56 4.27 -111.15
C LYS A 83 -17.99 3.01 -110.34
N PRO A 84 -18.36 1.89 -110.98
CA PRO A 84 -18.87 0.68 -110.30
C PRO A 84 -17.85 0.02 -109.36
N ASP A 85 -16.55 0.15 -109.63
CA ASP A 85 -15.46 -0.38 -108.80
C ASP A 85 -15.34 0.32 -107.41
N ILE A 86 -15.87 1.54 -107.27
CA ILE A 86 -15.85 2.31 -106.02
C ILE A 86 -17.01 1.88 -105.10
N LEU A 87 -18.18 1.60 -105.66
CA LEU A 87 -19.36 1.18 -104.91
C LEU A 87 -19.16 -0.20 -104.27
N TRP A 88 -18.58 -1.15 -105.02
CA TRP A 88 -18.27 -2.48 -104.50
C TRP A 88 -17.30 -2.43 -103.30
N LYS A 89 -16.22 -1.65 -103.41
CA LYS A 89 -15.24 -1.45 -102.33
C LYS A 89 -15.87 -0.81 -101.09
N ASN A 90 -16.81 0.12 -101.26
CA ASN A 90 -17.55 0.72 -100.15
C ASN A 90 -18.47 -0.29 -99.45
N CYS A 91 -19.18 -1.13 -100.21
CA CYS A 91 -20.00 -2.21 -99.65
C CYS A 91 -19.14 -3.25 -98.92
N GLU A 92 -18.01 -3.66 -99.51
CA GLU A 92 -17.06 -4.59 -98.88
C GLU A 92 -16.48 -4.02 -97.57
N PHE A 93 -16.14 -2.73 -97.54
CA PHE A 93 -15.69 -2.05 -96.33
C PHE A 93 -16.76 -2.04 -95.24
N LEU A 94 -18.01 -1.69 -95.58
CA LEU A 94 -19.13 -1.69 -94.64
C LEU A 94 -19.40 -3.09 -94.07
N VAL A 95 -19.44 -4.13 -94.91
CA VAL A 95 -19.68 -5.50 -94.47
C VAL A 95 -18.57 -5.95 -93.53
N ASN A 96 -17.31 -5.71 -93.87
CA ASN A 96 -16.18 -6.03 -92.99
C ASN A 96 -16.25 -5.27 -91.65
N ARG A 97 -16.65 -4.00 -91.67
CA ARG A 97 -16.84 -3.17 -90.47
C ARG A 97 -18.00 -3.68 -89.61
N MET A 98 -19.11 -4.06 -90.24
CA MET A 98 -20.27 -4.66 -89.58
C MET A 98 -19.93 -6.00 -88.94
N CYS A 99 -19.23 -6.89 -89.63
CA CYS A 99 -18.81 -8.18 -89.08
C CYS A 99 -17.84 -8.03 -87.89
N ARG A 100 -16.94 -7.04 -87.92
CA ARG A 100 -16.07 -6.72 -86.78
C ARG A 100 -16.88 -6.21 -85.59
N LEU A 101 -17.84 -5.32 -85.84
CA LEU A 101 -18.72 -4.79 -84.81
C LEU A 101 -19.60 -5.89 -84.19
N GLU A 102 -20.14 -6.78 -85.01
CA GLU A 102 -20.89 -7.96 -84.57
C GLU A 102 -20.03 -8.84 -83.67
N SER A 103 -18.79 -9.14 -84.07
CA SER A 103 -17.85 -9.93 -83.27
C SER A 103 -17.57 -9.28 -81.90
N LEU A 104 -17.43 -7.95 -81.85
CA LEU A 104 -17.26 -7.21 -80.61
C LEU A 104 -18.50 -7.25 -79.72
N ILE A 105 -19.70 -7.07 -80.30
CA ILE A 105 -20.98 -7.15 -79.58
C ILE A 105 -21.17 -8.55 -78.99
N GLN A 106 -20.90 -9.62 -79.75
CA GLN A 106 -21.01 -10.98 -79.25
C GLN A 106 -20.01 -11.24 -78.11
N SER A 107 -18.77 -10.73 -78.20
CA SER A 107 -17.78 -10.84 -77.12
C SER A 107 -18.23 -10.09 -75.85
N LEU A 108 -18.77 -8.87 -75.99
CA LEU A 108 -19.32 -8.11 -74.87
C LEU A 108 -20.49 -8.84 -74.21
N LYS A 109 -21.42 -9.36 -75.01
CA LYS A 109 -22.56 -10.16 -74.56
C LYS A 109 -22.09 -11.35 -73.72
N MET A 110 -21.12 -12.13 -74.19
CA MET A 110 -20.58 -13.27 -73.45
C MET A 110 -19.89 -12.86 -72.13
N ASN A 111 -19.17 -11.75 -72.11
CA ASN A 111 -18.55 -11.24 -70.88
C ASN A 111 -19.59 -10.78 -69.85
N ILE A 112 -20.64 -10.08 -70.29
CA ILE A 112 -21.74 -9.65 -69.43
C ILE A 112 -22.47 -10.86 -68.85
N PHE A 113 -22.81 -11.86 -69.68
CA PHE A 113 -23.44 -13.08 -69.19
C PHE A 113 -22.57 -13.83 -68.18
N ARG A 114 -21.25 -13.91 -68.40
CA ARG A 114 -20.34 -14.57 -67.47
C ARG A 114 -20.28 -13.85 -66.11
N LEU A 115 -20.20 -12.51 -66.10
CA LEU A 115 -20.21 -11.72 -64.86
C LEU A 115 -21.55 -11.83 -64.11
N GLN A 116 -22.66 -11.81 -64.85
CA GLN A 116 -23.99 -11.98 -64.27
C GLN A 116 -24.15 -13.38 -63.67
N THR A 117 -23.67 -14.42 -64.38
CA THR A 117 -23.68 -15.81 -63.90
C THR A 117 -22.77 -15.98 -62.68
N GLU A 118 -21.60 -15.36 -62.65
CA GLU A 118 -20.70 -15.39 -61.49
C GLU A 118 -21.32 -14.72 -60.26
N LYS A 119 -22.02 -13.60 -60.45
CA LYS A 119 -22.80 -12.93 -59.40
C LYS A 119 -23.94 -13.81 -58.89
N ASP A 120 -24.69 -14.43 -59.80
CA ASP A 120 -25.89 -15.21 -59.47
C ASP A 120 -25.55 -16.60 -58.91
N LEU A 121 -24.39 -17.17 -59.25
CA LEU A 121 -23.90 -18.46 -58.74
C LEU A 121 -23.06 -18.35 -57.46
N ASN A 122 -22.80 -17.14 -56.94
CA ASN A 122 -22.05 -16.95 -55.70
C ASN A 122 -22.87 -16.54 -54.43
N PRO A 123 -24.14 -16.97 -54.25
CA PRO A 123 -24.88 -16.68 -53.03
C PRO A 123 -24.34 -17.48 -51.83
N GLN A 124 -23.74 -18.65 -52.07
CA GLN A 124 -23.16 -19.49 -51.01
C GLN A 124 -21.95 -18.83 -50.34
N LYS A 125 -21.03 -18.20 -51.08
CA LYS A 125 -19.90 -17.46 -50.50
C LYS A 125 -20.38 -16.24 -49.72
N THR A 126 -21.40 -15.56 -50.22
CA THR A 126 -22.00 -14.41 -49.54
C THR A 126 -22.67 -14.83 -48.22
N ALA A 127 -23.43 -15.93 -48.21
CA ALA A 127 -24.02 -16.50 -47.00
C ALA A 127 -22.94 -16.95 -46.00
N PHE A 128 -21.92 -17.68 -46.46
CA PHE A 128 -20.81 -18.13 -45.61
C PHE A 128 -20.06 -16.97 -44.96
N LEU A 129 -19.75 -15.91 -45.70
CA LEU A 129 -19.09 -14.71 -45.14
C LEU A 129 -19.96 -14.00 -44.11
N LYS A 130 -21.28 -13.94 -44.35
CA LYS A 130 -22.25 -13.38 -43.40
C LYS A 130 -22.34 -14.20 -42.12
N ASP A 131 -22.41 -15.52 -42.22
CA ASP A 131 -22.45 -16.42 -41.06
C ASP A 131 -21.15 -16.33 -40.25
N ARG A 132 -20.00 -16.27 -40.94
CA ARG A 132 -18.70 -16.06 -40.30
C ARG A 132 -18.60 -14.70 -39.61
N LEU A 133 -19.15 -13.63 -40.20
CA LEU A 133 -19.21 -12.31 -39.57
C LEU A 133 -20.10 -12.34 -38.31
N ASN A 134 -21.27 -12.98 -38.38
CA ASN A 134 -22.17 -13.12 -37.24
C ASN A 134 -21.53 -13.90 -36.10
N ALA A 135 -20.81 -15.00 -36.40
CA ALA A 135 -20.11 -15.79 -35.40
C ALA A 135 -19.03 -14.96 -34.67
N ILE A 136 -18.22 -14.23 -35.43
CA ILE A 136 -17.20 -13.32 -34.88
C ILE A 136 -17.86 -12.23 -34.01
N GLN A 137 -18.97 -11.65 -34.46
CA GLN A 137 -19.69 -10.62 -33.71
C GLN A 137 -20.30 -11.17 -32.40
N GLU A 138 -20.82 -12.39 -32.42
CA GLU A 138 -21.35 -13.05 -31.23
C GLU A 138 -20.24 -13.35 -30.22
N GLU A 139 -19.11 -13.89 -30.67
CA GLU A 139 -17.91 -14.13 -29.85
C GLU A 139 -17.41 -12.83 -29.20
N HIS A 140 -17.20 -11.78 -30.01
CA HIS A 140 -16.82 -10.47 -29.47
C HIS A 140 -17.82 -9.93 -28.45
N SER A 141 -19.12 -10.16 -28.65
CA SER A 141 -20.14 -9.73 -27.68
C SER A 141 -20.07 -10.51 -26.35
N LYS A 142 -19.67 -11.79 -26.40
CA LYS A 142 -19.46 -12.63 -25.21
C LYS A 142 -18.20 -12.20 -24.47
N ASP A 143 -17.11 -12.01 -25.19
CA ASP A 143 -15.84 -11.55 -24.62
C ASP A 143 -15.99 -10.18 -23.96
N LEU A 144 -16.71 -9.25 -24.58
CA LEU A 144 -16.95 -7.93 -24.02
C LEU A 144 -17.75 -8.01 -22.71
N LYS A 145 -18.72 -8.93 -22.61
CA LYS A 145 -19.49 -9.17 -21.37
C LYS A 145 -18.61 -9.77 -20.27
N LEU A 146 -17.75 -10.73 -20.61
CA LEU A 146 -16.82 -11.34 -19.67
C LEU A 146 -15.80 -10.31 -19.16
N LEU A 147 -15.23 -9.52 -20.06
CA LEU A 147 -14.30 -8.45 -19.72
C LEU A 147 -14.97 -7.41 -18.81
N HIS A 148 -16.23 -7.04 -19.08
CA HIS A 148 -16.97 -6.13 -18.22
C HIS A 148 -17.14 -6.69 -16.81
N LEU A 149 -17.50 -7.97 -16.68
CA LEU A 149 -17.63 -8.64 -15.38
C LEU A 149 -16.29 -8.70 -14.64
N GLU A 150 -15.20 -9.00 -15.34
CA GLU A 150 -13.85 -9.04 -14.77
C GLU A 150 -13.43 -7.65 -14.26
N VAL A 151 -13.69 -6.59 -15.03
CA VAL A 151 -13.45 -5.20 -14.58
C VAL A 151 -14.26 -4.88 -13.34
N MET A 152 -15.53 -5.29 -13.26
CA MET A 152 -16.34 -5.09 -12.06
C MET A 152 -15.78 -5.85 -10.85
N ASN A 153 -15.34 -7.10 -11.04
CA ASN A 153 -14.75 -7.92 -9.99
C ASN A 153 -13.42 -7.32 -9.48
N LEU A 154 -12.52 -6.95 -10.38
CA LEU A 154 -11.24 -6.32 -10.03
C LEU A 154 -11.44 -5.00 -9.29
N ARG A 155 -12.44 -4.19 -9.70
CA ARG A 155 -12.79 -2.96 -8.97
C ARG A 155 -13.31 -3.24 -7.56
N GLN A 156 -14.06 -4.33 -7.36
CA GLN A 156 -14.50 -4.73 -6.02
C GLN A 156 -13.30 -5.16 -5.18
N GLN A 157 -12.45 -6.05 -5.70
CA GLN A 157 -11.25 -6.50 -4.99
C GLN A 157 -10.32 -5.34 -4.63
N LEU A 158 -10.16 -4.36 -5.52
CA LEU A 158 -9.37 -3.16 -5.23
C LEU A 158 -9.97 -2.34 -4.08
N ARG A 159 -11.30 -2.22 -4.00
CA ARG A 159 -11.96 -1.56 -2.86
C ARG A 159 -11.76 -2.32 -1.57
N ASP A 160 -11.91 -3.64 -1.59
CA ASP A 160 -11.76 -4.48 -0.40
C ASP A 160 -10.32 -4.42 0.12
N VAL A 161 -9.33 -4.55 -0.77
CA VAL A 161 -7.91 -4.41 -0.42
C VAL A 161 -7.62 -3.01 0.13
N LYS A 162 -8.23 -1.97 -0.44
CA LYS A 162 -8.04 -0.60 0.04
C LYS A 162 -8.61 -0.40 1.45
N GLU A 163 -9.78 -0.95 1.72
CA GLU A 163 -10.40 -0.90 3.05
C GLU A 163 -9.54 -1.65 4.10
N GLU A 164 -9.02 -2.82 3.75
CA GLU A 164 -8.12 -3.57 4.64
C GLU A 164 -6.76 -2.88 4.83
N GLU A 165 -6.22 -2.22 3.79
CA GLU A 165 -5.03 -1.37 3.90
C GLU A 165 -5.26 -0.22 4.90
N ASP A 166 -6.39 0.48 4.79
CA ASP A 166 -6.73 1.59 5.66
C ASP A 166 -6.91 1.12 7.12
N LYS A 167 -7.57 -0.02 7.35
CA LYS A 167 -7.68 -0.65 8.69
C LYS A 167 -6.31 -1.02 9.26
N ALA A 168 -5.45 -1.66 8.46
CA ALA A 168 -4.11 -2.04 8.90
C ALA A 168 -3.27 -0.79 9.24
N GLN A 169 -3.43 0.30 8.48
CA GLN A 169 -2.76 1.57 8.74
C GLN A 169 -3.24 2.21 10.06
N GLU A 170 -4.53 2.18 10.35
CA GLU A 170 -5.08 2.62 11.64
C GLU A 170 -4.52 1.79 12.80
N GLU A 171 -4.41 0.46 12.63
CA GLU A 171 -3.80 -0.42 13.64
C GLU A 171 -2.32 -0.10 13.88
N VAL A 172 -1.55 0.13 12.81
CA VAL A 172 -0.14 0.54 12.91
C VAL A 172 0.00 1.84 13.69
N GLN A 173 -0.83 2.84 13.42
CA GLN A 173 -0.83 4.11 14.17
C GLN A 173 -1.15 3.89 15.65
N ARG A 174 -2.18 3.09 15.95
CA ARG A 174 -2.58 2.75 17.33
C ARG A 174 -1.47 2.02 18.08
N LEU A 175 -0.83 1.05 17.45
CA LEU A 175 0.28 0.30 18.03
C LEU A 175 1.51 1.19 18.24
N THR A 176 1.79 2.10 17.30
CA THR A 176 2.88 3.08 17.42
C THR A 176 2.67 3.99 18.62
N ALA A 177 1.46 4.57 18.78
CA ALA A 177 1.13 5.39 19.94
C ALA A 177 1.24 4.61 21.26
N THR A 178 0.80 3.35 21.28
CA THR A 178 0.93 2.48 22.46
C THR A 178 2.39 2.20 22.81
N LEU A 179 3.22 1.95 21.79
CA LEU A 179 4.66 1.72 21.95
C LEU A 179 5.37 2.95 22.50
N GLU A 180 5.04 4.14 22.01
CA GLU A 180 5.58 5.41 22.51
C GLU A 180 5.24 5.63 23.99
N ILE A 181 3.97 5.42 24.38
CA ILE A 181 3.53 5.52 25.78
C ILE A 181 4.26 4.49 26.65
N ALA A 182 4.39 3.24 26.19
CA ALA A 182 5.08 2.19 26.93
C ALA A 182 6.57 2.50 27.09
N SER A 183 7.21 3.04 26.05
CA SER A 183 8.62 3.46 26.06
C SER A 183 8.86 4.59 27.06
N GLU A 184 8.03 5.64 27.03
CA GLU A 184 8.14 6.76 27.98
C GLU A 184 7.84 6.31 29.41
N THR A 185 6.86 5.43 29.61
CA THR A 185 6.55 4.84 30.93
C THR A 185 7.74 4.04 31.47
N LYS A 186 8.39 3.23 30.62
CA LYS A 186 9.59 2.47 31.00
C LYS A 186 10.74 3.39 31.40
N LYS A 187 10.95 4.49 30.67
CA LYS A 187 11.97 5.49 30.98
C LYS A 187 11.70 6.17 32.33
N ASN A 188 10.46 6.58 32.58
CA ASN A 188 10.05 7.17 33.85
C ASN A 188 10.22 6.19 35.02
N ALA A 189 9.86 4.91 34.84
CA ALA A 189 10.08 3.87 35.84
C ALA A 189 11.57 3.68 36.18
N ALA A 190 12.46 3.71 35.18
CA ALA A 190 13.91 3.62 35.40
C ALA A 190 14.47 4.82 36.18
N ILE A 191 13.97 6.03 35.93
CA ILE A 191 14.34 7.23 36.70
C ILE A 191 13.92 7.06 38.17
N ILE A 192 12.67 6.68 38.43
CA ILE A 192 12.15 6.45 39.78
C ILE A 192 12.95 5.36 40.50
N GLU A 193 13.34 4.29 39.80
CA GLU A 193 14.16 3.22 40.36
C GLU A 193 15.53 3.73 40.83
N GLU A 194 16.21 4.58 40.04
CA GLU A 194 17.51 5.15 40.42
C GLU A 194 17.40 6.18 41.56
N GLU A 195 16.33 6.98 41.61
CA GLU A 195 16.03 7.87 42.74
C GLU A 195 15.80 7.08 44.02
N LEU A 196 15.04 5.98 43.94
CA LEU A 196 14.80 5.08 45.07
C LEU A 196 16.10 4.41 45.54
N LYS A 197 16.95 3.92 44.63
CA LYS A 197 18.28 3.37 44.96
C LYS A 197 19.15 4.39 45.67
N THR A 198 19.14 5.63 45.19
CA THR A 198 19.90 6.73 45.82
C THR A 198 19.40 7.03 47.22
N THR A 199 18.08 7.11 47.39
CA THR A 199 17.44 7.33 48.71
C THR A 199 17.74 6.18 49.67
N LYS A 200 17.64 4.93 49.22
CA LYS A 200 18.03 3.74 49.99
C LYS A 200 19.48 3.79 50.46
N ARG A 201 20.42 4.18 49.59
CA ARG A 201 21.84 4.35 49.95
C ARG A 201 22.01 5.42 51.04
N LYS A 202 21.37 6.59 50.90
CA LYS A 202 21.40 7.67 51.90
C LYS A 202 20.84 7.23 53.26
N MET A 203 19.69 6.56 53.27
CA MET A 203 19.08 6.04 54.48
C MET A 203 19.98 5.00 55.16
N ASN A 204 20.54 4.06 54.41
CA ASN A 204 21.46 3.05 54.94
C ASN A 204 22.68 3.68 55.63
N LEU A 205 23.30 4.69 55.01
CA LEU A 205 24.40 5.43 55.62
C LEU A 205 23.97 6.09 56.94
N LYS A 206 22.80 6.73 56.97
CA LYS A 206 22.27 7.35 58.20
C LYS A 206 21.98 6.32 59.29
N THR A 207 21.44 5.15 58.93
CA THR A 207 21.23 4.05 59.86
C THR A 207 22.54 3.52 60.44
N GLN A 208 23.57 3.36 59.62
CA GLN A 208 24.90 2.93 60.09
C GLN A 208 25.51 3.94 61.06
N GLU A 209 25.42 5.24 60.74
CA GLU A 209 25.91 6.29 61.61
C GLU A 209 25.17 6.32 62.96
N LEU A 210 23.83 6.19 62.96
CA LEU A 210 23.05 6.12 64.20
C LEU A 210 23.41 4.89 65.04
N ARG A 211 23.67 3.73 64.42
CA ARG A 211 24.15 2.53 65.15
C ARG A 211 25.51 2.76 65.81
N ARG A 212 26.43 3.46 65.12
CA ARG A 212 27.74 3.83 65.67
C ARG A 212 27.58 4.76 66.87
N GLN A 213 26.76 5.81 66.75
CA GLN A 213 26.47 6.74 67.83
C GLN A 213 25.84 6.03 69.04
N LEU A 214 24.84 5.16 68.82
CA LEU A 214 24.21 4.39 69.88
C LEU A 214 25.22 3.48 70.62
N SER A 215 26.16 2.88 69.88
CA SER A 215 27.20 2.03 70.47
C SER A 215 28.16 2.84 71.34
N GLN A 216 28.52 4.06 70.91
CA GLN A 216 29.35 4.97 71.69
C GLN A 216 28.64 5.45 72.96
N GLU A 217 27.36 5.84 72.84
CA GLU A 217 26.54 6.26 73.97
C GLU A 217 26.40 5.13 75.01
N LYS A 218 26.18 3.89 74.55
CA LYS A 218 26.15 2.73 75.43
C LYS A 218 27.45 2.56 76.23
N TYR A 219 28.59 2.66 75.56
CA TYR A 219 29.90 2.58 76.22
C TYR A 219 30.11 3.70 77.25
N LEU A 220 29.78 4.94 76.89
CA LEU A 220 29.89 6.09 77.80
C LEU A 220 28.98 5.92 79.03
N ARG A 221 27.73 5.45 78.81
CA ARG A 221 26.78 5.18 79.90
C ARG A 221 27.29 4.11 80.85
N GLU A 222 27.81 3.00 80.33
CA GLU A 222 28.41 1.94 81.15
C GLU A 222 29.62 2.44 81.95
N SER A 223 30.46 3.29 81.36
CA SER A 223 31.59 3.91 82.05
C SER A 223 31.13 4.86 83.17
N LEU A 224 30.10 5.66 82.90
CA LEU A 224 29.55 6.59 83.88
C LEU A 224 28.87 5.85 85.04
N GLU A 225 28.13 4.78 84.75
CA GLU A 225 27.48 3.94 85.76
C GLU A 225 28.52 3.29 86.68
N LYS A 226 29.60 2.72 86.14
CA LYS A 226 30.73 2.19 86.93
C LYS A 226 31.35 3.26 87.83
N SER A 227 31.59 4.46 87.30
CA SER A 227 32.12 5.58 88.09
C SER A 227 31.15 6.02 89.19
N ALA A 228 29.85 6.08 88.91
CA ALA A 228 28.82 6.46 89.87
C ALA A 228 28.72 5.43 91.02
N SER A 229 28.73 4.13 90.71
CA SER A 229 28.75 3.07 91.72
C SER A 229 30.00 3.15 92.61
N ALA A 230 31.18 3.41 92.03
CA ALA A 230 32.42 3.58 92.79
C ALA A 230 32.37 4.80 93.73
N MET A 231 31.81 5.93 93.26
CA MET A 231 31.63 7.11 94.11
C MET A 231 30.64 6.85 95.25
N LEU A 232 29.51 6.19 94.98
CA LEU A 232 28.54 5.83 96.02
C LEU A 232 29.17 4.94 97.09
N PHE A 233 29.97 3.95 96.70
CA PHE A 233 30.70 3.11 97.64
C PHE A 233 31.65 3.94 98.53
N LYS A 234 32.39 4.88 97.94
CA LYS A 234 33.30 5.77 98.69
C LYS A 234 32.55 6.70 99.66
N ILE A 235 31.38 7.20 99.26
CA ILE A 235 30.51 7.99 100.15
C ILE A 235 30.08 7.14 101.34
N GLN A 236 29.65 5.90 101.11
CA GLN A 236 29.22 5.00 102.19
C GLN A 236 30.35 4.64 103.17
N GLU A 237 31.56 4.44 102.67
CA GLU A 237 32.76 4.22 103.49
C GLU A 237 33.08 5.45 104.36
N MET A 238 33.01 6.64 103.76
CA MET A 238 33.21 7.90 104.47
C MET A 238 32.10 8.15 105.50
N GLU A 239 30.84 7.88 105.20
CA GLU A 239 29.71 7.95 106.14
C GLU A 239 29.94 7.03 107.34
N SER A 240 30.41 5.80 107.10
CA SER A 240 30.73 4.83 108.15
C SER A 240 31.88 5.33 109.04
N THR A 241 32.91 5.93 108.43
CA THR A 241 34.05 6.51 109.16
C THR A 241 33.61 7.69 110.02
N VAL A 242 32.83 8.61 109.46
CA VAL A 242 32.26 9.77 110.19
C VAL A 242 31.39 9.31 111.35
N GLU A 243 30.61 8.23 111.19
CA GLU A 243 29.79 7.70 112.28
C GLU A 243 30.62 7.11 113.42
N VAL A 244 31.76 6.45 113.11
CA VAL A 244 32.72 6.00 114.13
C VAL A 244 33.35 7.19 114.85
N GLU A 245 33.79 8.21 114.11
CA GLU A 245 34.36 9.44 114.69
C GLU A 245 33.35 10.16 115.59
N ARG A 246 32.09 10.26 115.18
CA ARG A 246 31.01 10.84 116.02
C ARG A 246 30.87 10.12 117.36
N LYS A 247 30.88 8.78 117.35
CA LYS A 247 30.84 7.97 118.58
C LYS A 247 32.07 8.20 119.46
N GLN A 248 33.26 8.27 118.86
CA GLN A 248 34.48 8.58 119.61
C GLN A 248 34.44 9.97 120.25
N VAL A 249 33.98 10.98 119.52
CA VAL A 249 33.79 12.34 120.04
C VAL A 249 32.82 12.33 121.22
N GLN A 250 31.71 11.60 121.13
CA GLN A 250 30.75 11.46 122.23
C GLN A 250 31.38 10.83 123.48
N ILE A 251 32.17 9.76 123.32
CA ILE A 251 32.90 9.13 124.42
C ILE A 251 33.92 10.10 125.03
N LEU A 252 34.68 10.82 124.19
CA LEU A 252 35.66 11.80 124.65
C LEU A 252 34.99 12.95 125.42
N GLN A 253 33.81 13.41 124.98
CA GLN A 253 33.02 14.40 125.69
C GLN A 253 32.58 13.90 127.06
N GLN A 254 32.08 12.66 127.15
CA GLN A 254 31.71 12.03 128.44
C GLN A 254 32.92 11.93 129.38
N ASN A 255 34.07 11.50 128.87
CA ASN A 255 35.31 11.43 129.64
C ASN A 255 35.76 12.82 130.13
N CYS A 256 35.67 13.85 129.30
CA CYS A 256 35.98 15.23 129.70
C CYS A 256 35.06 15.71 130.84
N VAL A 257 33.77 15.40 130.77
CA VAL A 257 32.80 15.76 131.82
C VAL A 257 33.12 15.02 133.12
N ALA A 258 33.38 13.71 133.06
CA ALA A 258 33.74 12.90 134.23
C ALA A 258 35.07 13.34 134.86
N LEU A 259 36.05 13.71 134.04
CA LEU A 259 37.31 14.25 134.52
C LEU A 259 37.11 15.61 135.21
N ARG A 260 36.30 16.51 134.64
CA ARG A 260 35.95 17.78 135.28
C ARG A 260 35.24 17.58 136.61
N SER A 261 34.27 16.67 136.70
CA SER A 261 33.60 16.38 137.96
C SER A 261 34.57 15.80 139.00
N SER A 262 35.45 14.88 138.60
CA SER A 262 36.51 14.34 139.47
C SER A 262 37.47 15.42 139.98
N ILE A 263 37.88 16.35 139.11
CA ILE A 263 38.73 17.49 139.50
C ILE A 263 37.99 18.35 140.52
N GLN A 264 36.72 18.69 140.27
CA GLN A 264 35.91 19.47 141.20
C GLN A 264 35.80 18.78 142.55
N THR A 265 35.46 17.48 142.59
CA THR A 265 35.39 16.70 143.84
C THR A 265 36.73 16.69 144.57
N THR A 266 37.85 16.55 143.85
CA THR A 266 39.18 16.58 144.46
C THR A 266 39.53 17.96 145.01
N GLN A 267 39.13 19.03 144.32
CA GLN A 267 39.27 20.41 144.81
C GLN A 267 38.42 20.65 146.05
N ASP A 268 37.18 20.18 146.09
CA ASP A 268 36.29 20.28 147.24
C ASP A 268 36.86 19.52 148.46
N LEU A 269 37.37 18.30 148.26
CA LEU A 269 38.06 17.52 149.28
C LEU A 269 39.33 18.21 149.77
N LEU A 270 40.12 18.78 148.86
CA LEU A 270 41.32 19.54 149.20
C LEU A 270 40.97 20.76 150.06
N ALA A 271 39.90 21.50 149.72
CA ALA A 271 39.43 22.62 150.51
C ALA A 271 38.99 22.19 151.92
N GLN A 272 38.28 21.06 152.04
CA GLN A 272 37.92 20.48 153.35
C GLN A 272 39.15 20.08 154.18
N GLU A 273 40.13 19.41 153.58
CA GLU A 273 41.35 19.02 154.29
C GLU A 273 42.22 20.23 154.66
N GLN A 274 42.28 21.27 153.81
CA GLN A 274 42.93 22.54 154.16
C GLN A 274 42.22 23.24 155.34
N GLN A 275 40.88 23.23 155.36
CA GLN A 275 40.12 23.75 156.49
C GLN A 275 40.40 22.97 157.78
N LYS A 276 40.32 21.63 157.74
CA LYS A 276 40.66 20.77 158.90
C LYS A 276 42.09 20.96 159.37
N LYS A 277 43.05 21.11 158.44
CA LYS A 277 44.44 21.42 158.75
C LYS A 277 44.54 22.76 159.49
N GLY A 278 43.83 23.79 159.02
CA GLY A 278 43.73 25.08 159.73
C GLY A 278 43.15 24.94 161.13
N GLU A 279 42.05 24.19 161.29
CA GLU A 279 41.45 23.88 162.61
C GLU A 279 42.44 23.14 163.53
N LEU A 280 43.20 22.17 163.01
CA LEU A 280 44.25 21.48 163.75
C LEU A 280 45.43 22.39 164.10
N GLU A 281 45.88 23.26 163.18
CA GLU A 281 46.95 24.24 163.44
C GLU A 281 46.54 25.26 164.51
N THR A 282 45.28 25.72 164.49
CA THR A 282 44.73 26.56 165.58
C THR A 282 44.66 25.80 166.91
N SER A 283 44.23 24.53 166.89
CA SER A 283 44.20 23.68 168.08
C SER A 283 45.60 23.40 168.65
N ILE A 284 46.60 23.16 167.78
CA ILE A 284 48.02 23.02 168.16
C ILE A 284 48.56 24.33 168.75
N SER A 285 48.17 25.48 168.19
CA SER A 285 48.57 26.79 168.69
C SER A 285 47.95 27.09 170.07
N GLN A 286 46.70 26.66 170.31
CA GLN A 286 46.06 26.70 171.63
C GLN A 286 46.75 25.77 172.63
N LEU A 287 47.03 24.52 172.26
CA LEU A 287 47.81 23.57 173.08
C LEU A 287 49.22 24.08 173.40
N LYS A 288 49.85 24.87 172.52
CA LYS A 288 51.14 25.54 172.77
C LYS A 288 51.04 26.78 173.66
N SER A 289 49.85 27.39 173.78
CA SER A 289 49.57 28.53 174.64
C SER A 289 49.22 28.10 176.08
N ASP A 290 48.74 26.87 176.24
CA ASP A 290 48.31 26.29 177.52
C ASP A 290 49.43 25.51 178.25
N LEU A 291 50.69 25.61 177.76
CA LEU A 291 51.89 24.92 178.22
C LEU A 291 52.97 25.93 178.63
#